data_AF-A0AAV5L2X3-F1
#
_entry.id   AF-A0AAV5L2X3-F1
#
_cell.length_a   1.000
_cell.length_b   1.000
_cell.length_c   1.000
_cell.angle_alpha   90.00
_cell.angle_beta   90.00
_cell.angle_gamma   90.00
#
_symmetry.space_group_name_H-M   'P 1'
#
loop_
_entity.id
_entity.type
_entity.pdbx_description
1 polymer ?
#
loop_
_entity_poly.entity_id
_entity_poly.type
_entity_poly.pdbx_seq_one_letter_code
_entity_poly.pdbx_strand_id
1 'polypeptide(L)'
;MVEPSFSFYLYILEFPDEVDTPLDVPARKRFAKYRGLKSFRTSSRDPKESLPPEYARIFAFDNFSRTQKHVIAKALEMEEGDDCAPPGSYVRLHIKEVPLSVASKLCLLARTIPIVSCGLLQHESKMSVLHFSIKKHNSYDAPIKSKEELIFHVGFRQFLARPVFSTDNFNSDKHKMERFLHTSRFSMASMYAPISFPSLPLIALKASGEASVPVVAAVGSLKNIDPDRIILKKMILTGYPQRVSKLKASVRYMFHNPEDVRWFKG
;
A
#
# COMPACT_ATOMS: atom_id res chain seq x y z
N MET A 1 16.64 -22.40 -4.49
CA MET A 1 16.15 -21.23 -3.72
C MET A 1 15.81 -21.77 -2.35
N VAL A 2 16.74 -21.67 -1.40
CA VAL A 2 16.62 -22.32 -0.08
C VAL A 2 15.63 -21.51 0.75
N GLU A 3 14.59 -22.15 1.30
CA GLU A 3 13.71 -21.49 2.26
C GLU A 3 14.55 -20.88 3.38
N PRO A 4 14.32 -19.61 3.77
CA PRO A 4 15.05 -19.03 4.88
C PRO A 4 14.76 -19.84 6.14
N SER A 5 15.81 -20.18 6.90
CA SER A 5 15.66 -20.90 8.17
C SER A 5 14.73 -20.13 9.12
N PHE A 6 14.03 -20.86 10.00
CA PHE A 6 13.16 -20.26 11.02
C PHE A 6 13.87 -19.16 11.85
N SER A 7 15.16 -19.35 12.10
CA SER A 7 16.04 -18.37 12.77
C SER A 7 16.19 -17.06 11.99
N PHE A 8 16.30 -17.11 10.66
CA PHE A 8 16.39 -15.92 9.81
C PHE A 8 15.08 -15.11 9.82
N TYR A 9 13.93 -15.79 9.89
CA TYR A 9 12.63 -15.12 10.04
C TYR A 9 12.48 -14.44 11.40
N LEU A 10 12.93 -15.09 12.48
CA LEU A 10 12.93 -14.49 13.82
C LEU A 10 13.81 -13.24 13.85
N TYR A 11 15.00 -13.30 13.25
CA TYR A 11 15.92 -12.18 13.14
C TYR A 11 15.31 -11.01 12.37
N ILE A 12 14.63 -11.26 11.25
CA ILE A 12 13.96 -10.20 10.48
C ILE A 12 12.81 -9.55 11.26
N LEU A 13 12.12 -10.30 12.14
CA LEU A 13 11.08 -9.72 12.99
C LEU A 13 11.67 -8.83 14.08
N GLU A 14 12.84 -9.18 14.62
CA GLU A 14 13.53 -8.43 15.66
C GLU A 14 14.28 -7.21 15.09
N PHE A 15 14.98 -7.39 13.97
CA PHE A 15 15.82 -6.39 13.30
C PHE A 15 15.43 -6.19 11.83
N PRO A 16 14.20 -5.73 11.52
CA PRO A 16 13.68 -5.71 10.16
C PRO A 16 14.43 -4.75 9.23
N ASP A 17 15.00 -3.68 9.76
CA ASP A 17 15.61 -2.60 8.97
C ASP A 17 17.13 -2.78 8.82
N GLU A 18 17.74 -3.75 9.50
CA GLU A 18 19.17 -4.04 9.41
C GLU A 18 19.52 -4.72 8.09
N VAL A 19 20.60 -4.27 7.47
CA VAL A 19 21.12 -4.83 6.23
C VAL A 19 22.64 -4.75 6.21
N ASP A 20 23.26 -5.87 5.86
CA ASP A 20 24.70 -5.96 5.67
C ASP A 20 25.14 -5.21 4.41
N THR A 21 26.30 -4.55 4.48
CA THR A 21 26.89 -3.96 3.29
C THR A 21 27.43 -5.05 2.36
N PRO A 22 27.07 -5.03 1.07
CA PRO A 22 27.60 -6.00 0.12
C PRO A 22 29.12 -5.89 -0.01
N LEU A 23 29.79 -7.04 -0.15
CA LEU A 23 31.24 -7.12 -0.37
C LEU A 23 31.61 -6.89 -1.85
N ASP A 24 30.70 -7.27 -2.75
CA ASP A 24 30.87 -7.28 -4.20
C ASP A 24 30.56 -5.91 -4.85
N VAL A 25 29.70 -5.11 -4.23
CA VAL A 25 29.28 -3.81 -4.75
C VAL A 25 29.61 -2.70 -3.76
N PRO A 26 30.24 -1.58 -4.19
CA PRO A 26 30.46 -0.43 -3.32
C PRO A 26 29.15 0.08 -2.70
N ALA A 27 29.17 0.35 -1.39
CA ALA A 27 27.97 0.73 -0.65
C ALA A 27 27.34 2.02 -1.20
N ARG A 28 28.15 2.97 -1.67
CA ARG A 28 27.66 4.21 -2.31
C ARG A 28 26.83 3.94 -3.56
N LYS A 29 27.14 2.89 -4.33
CA LYS A 29 26.36 2.49 -5.52
C LYS A 29 25.09 1.76 -5.11
N ARG A 30 25.20 0.81 -4.16
CA ARG A 30 24.05 0.05 -3.65
C ARG A 30 22.98 0.93 -3.02
N PHE A 31 23.40 1.94 -2.26
CA PHE A 31 22.53 2.84 -1.52
C PHE A 31 22.49 4.26 -2.11
N ALA A 32 22.80 4.44 -3.40
CA ALA A 32 22.85 5.75 -4.07
C ALA A 32 21.54 6.57 -3.93
N LYS A 33 20.38 5.90 -3.87
CA LYS A 33 19.06 6.53 -3.71
C LYS A 33 18.71 6.88 -2.26
N TYR A 34 19.53 6.47 -1.30
CA TYR A 34 19.31 6.73 0.12
C TYR A 34 20.00 8.03 0.53
N ARG A 35 19.38 8.74 1.48
CA ARG A 35 19.98 9.92 2.12
C ARG A 35 19.84 9.83 3.63
N GLY A 36 20.85 10.35 4.34
CA GLY A 36 20.77 10.54 5.79
C GLY A 36 19.70 11.59 6.13
N LEU A 37 18.90 11.32 7.16
CA LEU A 37 18.02 12.31 7.76
C LEU A 37 18.48 12.53 9.20
N LYS A 38 18.73 13.77 9.58
CA LYS A 38 19.11 14.13 10.96
C LYS A 38 18.00 13.77 11.94
N SER A 39 16.74 13.95 11.54
CA SER A 39 15.58 13.54 12.31
C SER A 39 14.47 13.12 11.37
N PHE A 40 13.91 11.93 11.61
CA PHE A 40 12.76 11.46 10.84
C PHE A 40 11.56 12.39 10.97
N ARG A 41 11.37 13.01 12.14
CA ARG A 41 10.23 13.89 12.42
C ARG A 41 10.40 15.28 11.84
N THR A 42 11.57 15.91 12.01
CA THR A 42 11.73 17.34 11.70
C THR A 42 12.37 17.64 10.36
N SER A 43 13.13 16.73 9.74
CA SER A 43 13.76 16.99 8.44
C SER A 43 12.72 17.02 7.32
N SER A 44 12.62 18.12 6.56
CA SER A 44 11.65 18.25 5.47
C SER A 44 11.92 17.27 4.32
N ARG A 45 10.83 16.88 3.65
CA ARG A 45 10.80 16.04 2.44
C ARG A 45 9.75 16.61 1.51
N ASP A 46 10.09 16.78 0.24
CA ASP A 46 9.14 17.19 -0.78
C ASP A 46 8.40 15.94 -1.30
N PRO A 47 7.05 15.88 -1.24
CA PRO A 47 6.27 14.79 -1.81
C PRO A 47 6.50 14.58 -3.31
N LYS A 48 6.85 15.65 -4.04
CA LYS A 48 6.99 15.62 -5.51
C LYS A 48 8.41 15.31 -5.97
N GLU A 49 9.31 15.01 -5.04
CA GLU A 49 10.69 14.63 -5.33
C GLU A 49 10.78 13.19 -5.83
N SER A 50 11.41 12.98 -7.01
CA SER A 50 11.73 11.64 -7.53
C SER A 50 10.53 10.70 -7.69
N LEU A 51 9.40 11.22 -8.17
CA LEU A 51 8.20 10.42 -8.43
C LEU A 51 8.39 9.45 -9.61
N PRO A 52 7.79 8.25 -9.56
CA PRO A 52 7.85 7.31 -10.67
C PRO A 52 6.95 7.77 -11.83
N PRO A 53 7.21 7.37 -13.09
CA PRO A 53 6.46 7.84 -14.25
C PRO A 53 4.94 7.59 -14.17
N GLU A 54 4.52 6.55 -13.45
CA GLU A 54 3.12 6.19 -13.26
C GLU A 54 2.34 7.26 -12.48
N TYR A 55 3.01 8.06 -11.64
CA TYR A 55 2.38 9.18 -10.92
C TYR A 55 1.89 10.29 -11.87
N ALA A 56 2.37 10.35 -13.12
CA ALA A 56 1.84 11.29 -14.09
C ALA A 56 0.43 10.89 -14.61
N ARG A 57 0.01 9.64 -14.39
CA ARG A 57 -1.27 9.10 -14.91
C ARG A 57 -2.37 9.01 -13.85
N ILE A 58 -2.03 9.19 -12.57
CA ILE A 58 -2.99 9.11 -11.49
C ILE A 58 -3.73 10.43 -11.32
N PHE A 59 -4.95 10.35 -10.79
CA PHE A 59 -5.74 11.51 -10.44
C PHE A 59 -5.44 11.95 -9.01
N ALA A 60 -5.11 13.23 -8.84
CA ALA A 60 -4.90 13.86 -7.55
C ALA A 60 -6.07 14.82 -7.25
N PHE A 61 -6.52 14.86 -6.00
CA PHE A 61 -7.51 15.82 -5.55
C PHE A 61 -6.81 17.01 -4.90
N ASP A 62 -7.25 18.23 -5.20
CA ASP A 62 -6.78 19.42 -4.45
C ASP A 62 -7.28 19.40 -3.00
N ASN A 63 -8.55 19.05 -2.80
CA ASN A 63 -9.13 18.87 -1.47
C ASN A 63 -10.14 17.72 -1.48
N PHE A 64 -9.65 16.54 -1.11
CA PHE A 64 -10.44 15.31 -1.13
C PHE A 64 -11.75 15.41 -0.33
N SER A 65 -11.68 15.89 0.92
CA SER A 65 -12.84 16.00 1.82
C SER A 65 -13.94 16.93 1.27
N ARG A 66 -13.54 18.04 0.63
CA ARG A 66 -14.50 18.96 0.00
C ARG A 66 -15.13 18.32 -1.23
N THR A 67 -14.33 17.71 -2.10
CA THR A 67 -14.84 17.03 -3.29
C THR A 67 -15.77 15.88 -2.93
N GLN A 68 -15.44 15.08 -1.93
CA GLN A 68 -16.30 14.00 -1.44
C GLN A 68 -17.68 14.53 -1.00
N LYS A 69 -17.73 15.54 -0.14
CA LYS A 69 -18.99 16.13 0.31
C LYS A 69 -19.83 16.63 -0.85
N HIS A 70 -19.21 17.30 -1.82
CA HIS A 70 -19.88 17.81 -2.99
C HIS A 70 -20.43 16.70 -3.90
N VAL A 71 -19.64 15.65 -4.15
CA VAL A 71 -20.05 14.52 -5.00
C VAL A 71 -21.21 13.75 -4.36
N ILE A 72 -21.18 13.54 -3.03
CA ILE A 72 -22.26 12.87 -2.31
C ILE A 72 -23.53 13.74 -2.30
N ALA A 73 -23.41 15.04 -2.01
CA ALA A 73 -24.57 15.95 -2.03
C ALA A 73 -25.25 15.98 -3.41
N LYS A 74 -24.45 16.09 -4.48
CA LYS A 74 -24.95 16.04 -5.85
C LYS A 74 -25.63 14.71 -6.19
N ALA A 75 -25.11 13.60 -5.69
CA ALA A 75 -25.74 12.29 -5.90
C ALA A 75 -27.12 12.22 -5.24
N LEU A 76 -27.26 12.76 -4.03
CA LEU A 76 -28.55 12.83 -3.33
C LEU A 76 -29.55 13.73 -4.06
N GLU A 77 -29.12 14.91 -4.53
CA GLU A 77 -29.97 15.80 -5.34
C GLU A 77 -30.44 15.13 -6.65
N MET A 78 -29.60 14.28 -7.26
CA MET A 78 -29.98 13.51 -8.45
C MET A 78 -30.97 12.38 -8.17
N GLU A 79 -30.95 11.80 -6.96
CA GLU A 79 -31.93 10.79 -6.55
C GLU A 79 -33.33 11.37 -6.33
N GLU A 80 -33.42 12.66 -5.97
CA GLU A 80 -34.69 13.40 -5.83
C GLU A 80 -35.25 13.90 -7.18
N GLY A 81 -34.48 13.77 -8.26
CA GLY A 81 -34.89 14.19 -9.60
C GLY A 81 -35.85 13.20 -10.28
N ASP A 82 -36.75 13.73 -11.10
CA ASP A 82 -37.79 12.96 -11.82
C ASP A 82 -37.23 12.08 -12.97
N ASP A 83 -35.95 12.27 -13.32
CA ASP A 83 -35.26 11.56 -14.42
C ASP A 83 -34.68 10.18 -14.00
N CYS A 84 -34.76 9.82 -12.71
CA CYS A 84 -34.18 8.59 -12.16
C CYS A 84 -35.26 7.55 -11.82
N ALA A 85 -34.96 6.26 -12.05
CA ALA A 85 -35.86 5.18 -11.65
C ALA A 85 -35.91 5.08 -10.11
N PRO A 86 -37.10 5.15 -9.47
CA PRO A 86 -37.19 5.17 -8.01
C PRO A 86 -36.84 3.79 -7.40
N PRO A 87 -36.36 3.76 -6.14
CA PRO A 87 -36.05 2.52 -5.44
C PRO A 87 -37.24 1.54 -5.45
N GLY A 88 -36.98 0.27 -5.73
CA GLY A 88 -37.99 -0.78 -5.80
C GLY A 88 -38.61 -1.01 -7.19
N SER A 89 -38.25 -0.18 -8.18
CA SER A 89 -38.70 -0.38 -9.56
C SER A 89 -38.03 -1.56 -10.26
N TYR A 90 -38.79 -2.31 -11.06
CA TYR A 90 -38.22 -3.31 -11.96
C TYR A 90 -37.69 -2.63 -13.22
N VAL A 91 -36.37 -2.63 -13.39
CA VAL A 91 -35.69 -1.94 -14.49
C VAL A 91 -34.97 -2.91 -15.42
N ARG A 92 -34.85 -2.53 -16.70
CA ARG A 92 -34.01 -3.21 -17.68
C ARG A 92 -32.83 -2.32 -18.03
N LEU A 93 -31.62 -2.74 -17.67
CA LEU A 93 -30.39 -2.01 -17.95
C LEU A 93 -29.83 -2.40 -19.32
N HIS A 94 -29.65 -1.41 -20.19
CA HIS A 94 -29.00 -1.56 -21.50
C HIS A 94 -27.60 -0.96 -21.44
N ILE A 95 -26.58 -1.82 -21.27
CA ILE A 95 -25.18 -1.40 -21.19
C ILE A 95 -24.57 -1.42 -22.59
N LYS A 96 -24.00 -0.29 -23.02
CA LYS A 96 -23.32 -0.18 -24.32
C LYS A 96 -21.89 -0.73 -24.23
N GLU A 97 -21.37 -1.19 -25.37
CA GLU A 97 -19.94 -1.54 -25.54
C GLU A 97 -19.40 -2.63 -24.61
N VAL A 98 -20.22 -3.62 -24.24
CA VAL A 98 -19.75 -4.77 -23.47
C VAL A 98 -19.01 -5.74 -24.40
N PRO A 99 -17.73 -6.08 -24.13
CA PRO A 99 -17.01 -7.08 -24.92
C PRO A 99 -17.72 -8.44 -24.88
N LEU A 100 -17.80 -9.12 -26.04
CA LEU A 100 -18.50 -10.39 -26.17
C LEU A 100 -18.02 -11.45 -25.15
N SER A 101 -16.70 -11.50 -24.90
CA SER A 101 -16.10 -12.42 -23.93
C SER A 101 -16.58 -12.21 -22.50
N VAL A 102 -16.88 -10.97 -22.11
CA VAL A 102 -17.41 -10.62 -20.79
C VAL A 102 -18.90 -10.95 -20.74
N ALA A 103 -19.66 -10.61 -21.79
CA ALA A 103 -21.08 -10.89 -21.89
C ALA A 103 -21.38 -12.40 -21.78
N SER A 104 -20.66 -13.24 -22.53
CA SER A 104 -20.85 -14.70 -22.48
C SER A 104 -20.55 -15.28 -21.10
N LYS A 105 -19.48 -14.82 -20.44
CA LYS A 105 -19.15 -15.22 -19.07
C LYS A 105 -20.23 -14.80 -18.08
N LEU A 106 -20.72 -13.56 -18.18
CA LEU A 106 -21.80 -13.07 -17.32
C LEU A 106 -23.09 -13.88 -17.51
N CYS A 107 -23.47 -14.20 -18.74
CA CYS A 107 -24.66 -15.04 -19.01
C CYS A 107 -24.55 -16.44 -18.40
N LEU A 108 -23.34 -17.02 -18.38
CA LEU A 108 -23.10 -18.31 -17.74
C LEU A 108 -23.17 -18.19 -16.21
N LEU A 109 -22.50 -17.19 -15.64
CA LEU A 109 -22.47 -16.95 -14.20
C LEU A 109 -23.84 -16.57 -13.64
N ALA A 110 -24.66 -15.85 -14.40
CA ALA A 110 -26.03 -15.45 -14.03
C ALA A 110 -26.92 -16.64 -13.67
N ARG A 111 -26.60 -17.85 -14.16
CA ARG A 111 -27.36 -19.07 -13.88
C ARG A 111 -27.02 -19.68 -12.52
N THR A 112 -25.85 -19.36 -11.98
CA THR A 112 -25.31 -20.01 -10.78
C THR A 112 -25.09 -19.05 -9.61
N ILE A 113 -24.87 -17.76 -9.88
CA ILE A 113 -24.46 -16.75 -8.90
C ILE A 113 -25.29 -15.48 -9.13
N PRO A 114 -25.76 -14.79 -8.07
CA PRO A 114 -26.44 -13.51 -8.21
C PRO A 114 -25.50 -12.45 -8.82
N ILE A 115 -26.03 -11.70 -9.78
CA ILE A 115 -25.33 -10.55 -10.38
C ILE A 115 -25.82 -9.28 -9.70
N VAL A 116 -24.88 -8.52 -9.14
CA VAL A 116 -25.12 -7.22 -8.51
C VAL A 116 -24.43 -6.15 -9.33
N SER A 117 -25.15 -5.10 -9.69
CA SER A 117 -24.61 -3.91 -10.36
C SER A 117 -24.77 -2.70 -9.46
N CYS A 118 -23.72 -1.87 -9.35
CA CYS A 118 -23.74 -0.63 -8.60
C CYS A 118 -23.47 0.56 -9.53
N GLY A 119 -24.15 1.68 -9.29
CA GLY A 119 -23.80 2.97 -9.89
C GLY A 119 -22.47 3.48 -9.33
N LEU A 120 -21.70 4.18 -10.15
CA LEU A 120 -20.43 4.78 -9.73
C LEU A 120 -20.62 6.27 -9.51
N LEU A 121 -20.00 6.78 -8.44
CA LEU A 121 -19.99 8.21 -8.18
C LEU A 121 -18.99 8.93 -9.09
N GLN A 122 -19.13 10.25 -9.17
CA GLN A 122 -18.24 11.09 -9.96
C GLN A 122 -16.78 10.87 -9.54
N HIS A 123 -15.91 10.60 -10.52
CA HIS A 123 -14.46 10.30 -10.37
C HIS A 123 -14.08 8.89 -9.90
N GLU A 124 -15.03 8.01 -9.56
CA GLU A 124 -14.69 6.64 -9.14
C GLU A 124 -14.18 5.72 -10.27
N SER A 125 -14.26 6.17 -11.52
CA SER A 125 -13.64 5.48 -12.66
C SER A 125 -12.14 5.76 -12.79
N LYS A 126 -11.63 6.80 -12.13
CA LYS A 126 -10.23 7.22 -12.22
C LYS A 126 -9.35 6.44 -11.24
N MET A 127 -8.07 6.31 -11.55
CA MET A 127 -7.06 5.68 -10.69
C MET A 127 -6.36 6.71 -9.81
N SER A 128 -6.11 6.38 -8.54
CA SER A 128 -5.33 7.19 -7.61
C SER A 128 -4.53 6.32 -6.64
N VAL A 129 -3.86 6.93 -5.66
CA VAL A 129 -3.20 6.24 -4.55
C VAL A 129 -4.15 6.23 -3.37
N LEU A 130 -4.62 5.04 -3.00
CA LEU A 130 -5.55 4.83 -1.89
C LEU A 130 -4.79 4.33 -0.66
N HIS A 131 -5.19 4.82 0.51
CA HIS A 131 -4.65 4.44 1.81
C HIS A 131 -5.70 3.73 2.66
N PHE A 132 -5.41 2.49 3.02
CA PHE A 132 -6.30 1.62 3.80
C PHE A 132 -5.71 1.32 5.17
N SER A 133 -6.48 1.58 6.22
CA SER A 133 -6.15 1.15 7.58
C SER A 133 -6.40 -0.34 7.67
N ILE A 134 -5.33 -1.12 7.73
CA ILE A 134 -5.39 -2.57 7.63
C ILE A 134 -4.81 -3.20 8.90
N LYS A 135 -5.47 -4.25 9.39
CA LYS A 135 -5.05 -5.07 10.52
C LYS A 135 -5.05 -6.53 10.10
N LYS A 136 -3.97 -7.23 10.40
CA LYS A 136 -3.86 -8.67 10.18
C LYS A 136 -4.97 -9.42 10.92
N HIS A 137 -5.65 -10.34 10.24
CA HIS A 137 -6.73 -11.11 10.83
C HIS A 137 -6.16 -12.15 11.81
N ASN A 138 -6.83 -12.36 12.95
CA ASN A 138 -6.31 -13.23 14.01
C ASN A 138 -6.20 -14.70 13.59
N SER A 139 -7.02 -15.15 12.64
CA SER A 139 -6.97 -16.54 12.13
C SER A 139 -5.87 -16.79 11.10
N TYR A 140 -5.13 -15.76 10.69
CA TYR A 140 -4.09 -15.89 9.68
C TYR A 140 -2.71 -15.79 10.34
N ASP A 141 -2.01 -16.92 10.49
CA ASP A 141 -0.74 -16.94 11.21
C ASP A 141 0.45 -16.50 10.36
N ALA A 142 0.43 -16.83 9.06
CA ALA A 142 1.56 -16.59 8.18
C ALA A 142 1.95 -15.09 8.08
N PRO A 143 3.25 -14.76 7.98
CA PRO A 143 3.69 -13.38 7.83
C PRO A 143 3.30 -12.84 6.44
N ILE A 144 2.74 -11.63 6.39
CA ILE A 144 2.38 -10.97 5.14
C ILE A 144 3.45 -9.94 4.81
N LYS A 145 4.18 -10.14 3.71
CA LYS A 145 5.25 -9.24 3.28
C LYS A 145 4.66 -8.01 2.59
N SER A 146 5.34 -6.88 2.74
CA SER A 146 5.06 -5.67 1.96
C SER A 146 5.35 -5.95 0.48
N LYS A 147 4.50 -5.43 -0.42
CA LYS A 147 4.50 -5.69 -1.87
C LYS A 147 4.12 -7.12 -2.27
N GLU A 148 3.61 -7.92 -1.34
CA GLU A 148 3.04 -9.22 -1.64
C GLU A 148 1.65 -9.06 -2.28
N GLU A 149 1.30 -9.94 -3.22
CA GLU A 149 0.01 -9.88 -3.89
C GLU A 149 -1.13 -10.40 -3.00
N LEU A 150 -2.17 -9.58 -2.88
CA LEU A 150 -3.38 -9.84 -2.12
C LEU A 150 -4.61 -9.46 -2.95
N ILE A 151 -5.72 -10.13 -2.68
CA ILE A 151 -7.03 -9.83 -3.26
C ILE A 151 -7.74 -8.84 -2.34
N PHE A 152 -8.01 -7.63 -2.81
CA PHE A 152 -8.69 -6.61 -2.04
C PHE A 152 -10.16 -6.52 -2.45
N HIS A 153 -11.03 -6.66 -1.47
CA HIS A 153 -12.46 -6.38 -1.58
C HIS A 153 -12.77 -5.08 -0.85
N VAL A 154 -13.08 -4.03 -1.61
CA VAL A 154 -13.38 -2.69 -1.13
C VAL A 154 -14.80 -2.32 -1.56
N GLY A 155 -15.76 -2.41 -0.64
CA GLY A 155 -17.18 -2.29 -1.00
C GLY A 155 -17.57 -3.30 -2.09
N PHE A 156 -18.03 -2.82 -3.24
CA PHE A 156 -18.40 -3.65 -4.40
C PHE A 156 -17.24 -3.94 -5.37
N ARG A 157 -16.04 -3.40 -5.12
CA ARG A 157 -14.89 -3.57 -6.01
C ARG A 157 -13.97 -4.67 -5.50
N GLN A 158 -13.53 -5.52 -6.42
CA GLN A 158 -12.52 -6.53 -6.18
C GLN A 158 -11.36 -6.34 -7.15
N PHE A 159 -10.12 -6.35 -6.63
CA PHE A 159 -8.94 -6.26 -7.48
C PHE A 159 -7.70 -6.88 -6.80
N LEU A 160 -6.73 -7.26 -7.62
CA LEU A 160 -5.42 -7.74 -7.16
C LEU A 160 -4.48 -6.55 -7.02
N ALA A 161 -3.80 -6.46 -5.87
CA ALA A 161 -2.81 -5.40 -5.65
C ALA A 161 -1.68 -5.84 -4.72
N ARG A 162 -0.59 -5.09 -4.79
CA ARG A 162 0.63 -5.29 -3.98
C ARG A 162 0.82 -4.07 -3.08
N PRO A 163 0.28 -4.06 -1.85
CA PRO A 163 0.29 -2.88 -1.00
C PRO A 163 1.70 -2.60 -0.45
N VAL A 164 2.01 -1.34 -0.24
CA VAL A 164 3.13 -0.93 0.60
C VAL A 164 2.59 -0.63 2.00
N PHE A 165 3.03 -1.42 2.98
CA PHE A 165 2.69 -1.18 4.38
C PHE A 165 3.55 -0.07 4.98
N SER A 166 2.94 0.74 5.84
CA SER A 166 3.61 1.85 6.54
C SER A 166 2.98 2.11 7.90
N THR A 167 3.73 2.77 8.78
CA THR A 167 3.24 3.23 10.09
C THR A 167 2.21 4.33 9.92
N ASP A 168 1.14 4.30 10.70
CA ASP A 168 0.18 5.40 10.76
C ASP A 168 0.47 6.31 11.96
N ASN A 169 1.00 7.50 11.70
CA ASN A 169 1.29 8.48 12.75
C ASN A 169 0.73 9.82 12.32
N PHE A 170 -0.32 10.28 13.00
CA PHE A 170 -1.05 11.51 12.67
C PHE A 170 -0.18 12.77 12.77
N ASN A 171 0.86 12.74 13.61
CA ASN A 171 1.72 13.90 13.88
C ASN A 171 2.93 13.98 12.95
N SER A 172 2.96 13.20 11.85
CA SER A 172 4.09 13.16 10.93
C SER A 172 3.60 13.09 9.49
N ASP A 173 4.23 13.89 8.64
CA ASP A 173 4.15 13.90 7.17
C ASP A 173 4.86 12.70 6.52
N LYS A 174 5.94 12.22 7.16
CA LYS A 174 6.68 11.02 6.74
C LYS A 174 6.21 9.79 7.49
N HIS A 175 6.02 8.70 6.75
CA HIS A 175 5.63 7.40 7.29
C HIS A 175 6.72 6.36 7.04
N LYS A 176 7.08 5.59 8.07
CA LYS A 176 8.08 4.52 7.91
C LYS A 176 7.44 3.35 7.18
N MET A 177 8.08 2.89 6.11
CA MET A 177 7.69 1.65 5.44
C MET A 177 7.90 0.47 6.40
N GLU A 178 6.90 -0.41 6.47
CA GLU A 178 6.98 -1.68 7.19
C GLU A 178 7.23 -2.80 6.19
N ARG A 179 8.12 -3.73 6.53
CA ARG A 179 8.45 -4.88 5.66
C ARG A 179 7.40 -5.98 5.75
N PHE A 180 6.70 -6.06 6.87
CA PHE A 180 5.66 -7.03 7.14
C PHE A 180 4.46 -6.33 7.78
N LEU A 181 3.27 -6.86 7.54
CA LEU A 181 2.10 -6.45 8.30
C LEU A 181 2.21 -6.99 9.72
N HIS A 182 2.27 -6.09 10.70
CA HIS A 182 2.41 -6.47 12.10
C HIS A 182 1.11 -7.05 12.66
N THR A 183 1.24 -8.11 13.46
CA THR A 183 0.13 -8.65 14.22
C THR A 183 -0.32 -7.64 15.29
N SER A 184 -1.63 -7.62 15.58
CA SER A 184 -2.25 -6.84 16.67
C SER A 184 -2.33 -5.32 16.51
N ARG A 185 -1.67 -4.69 15.53
CA ARG A 185 -1.80 -3.24 15.26
C ARG A 185 -2.40 -2.94 13.89
N PHE A 186 -2.97 -1.74 13.77
CA PHE A 186 -3.33 -1.19 12.46
C PHE A 186 -2.08 -0.59 11.81
N SER A 187 -1.89 -0.91 10.55
CA SER A 187 -0.89 -0.29 9.67
C SER A 187 -1.61 0.33 8.48
N MET A 188 -0.90 1.15 7.73
CA MET A 188 -1.42 1.78 6.51
C MET A 188 -0.93 1.03 5.28
N ALA A 189 -1.86 0.45 4.52
CA ALA A 189 -1.62 -0.12 3.21
C ALA A 189 -1.86 0.93 2.13
N SER A 190 -0.83 1.23 1.34
CA SER A 190 -0.91 2.20 0.24
C SER A 190 -0.71 1.49 -1.09
N MET A 191 -1.60 1.76 -2.05
CA MET A 191 -1.56 1.13 -3.37
C MET A 191 -2.32 1.94 -4.42
N TYR A 192 -2.00 1.70 -5.69
CA TYR A 192 -2.79 2.22 -6.81
C TYR A 192 -4.09 1.43 -6.92
N ALA A 193 -5.21 2.14 -6.92
CA ALA A 193 -6.52 1.53 -7.08
C ALA A 193 -7.52 2.54 -7.68
N PRO A 194 -8.66 2.07 -8.23
CA PRO A 194 -9.75 2.95 -8.61
C PRO A 194 -10.25 3.72 -7.38
N ILE A 195 -10.55 5.00 -7.57
CA ILE A 195 -11.09 5.87 -6.53
C ILE A 195 -12.40 5.29 -6.01
N SER A 196 -12.58 5.31 -4.70
CA SER A 196 -13.85 4.99 -4.05
C SER A 196 -14.02 5.89 -2.84
N PHE A 197 -15.20 6.46 -2.61
CA PHE A 197 -15.34 7.43 -1.52
C PHE A 197 -15.46 6.72 -0.13
N PRO A 198 -14.65 7.09 0.88
CA PRO A 198 -14.72 6.55 2.24
C PRO A 198 -16.06 6.85 2.95
N SER A 199 -16.40 6.16 4.04
CA SER A 199 -15.69 5.03 4.64
C SER A 199 -16.17 3.71 4.05
N LEU A 200 -15.26 2.98 3.41
CA LEU A 200 -15.55 1.65 2.86
C LEU A 200 -14.81 0.57 3.64
N PRO A 201 -15.48 -0.52 4.05
CA PRO A 201 -14.81 -1.65 4.66
C PRO A 201 -13.90 -2.32 3.62
N LEU A 202 -12.79 -2.84 4.12
CA LEU A 202 -11.82 -3.58 3.34
C LEU A 202 -11.66 -5.00 3.90
N ILE A 203 -11.70 -5.98 3.01
CA ILE A 203 -11.26 -7.36 3.29
C ILE A 203 -10.12 -7.69 2.33
N ALA A 204 -8.98 -8.11 2.87
CA ALA A 204 -7.84 -8.57 2.10
C ALA A 204 -7.72 -10.09 2.23
N LEU A 205 -7.82 -10.78 1.10
CA LEU A 205 -7.69 -12.23 1.02
C LEU A 205 -6.33 -12.63 0.44
N LYS A 206 -5.84 -13.78 0.89
CA LYS A 206 -4.65 -14.43 0.34
C LYS A 206 -5.06 -15.74 -0.32
N ALA A 207 -4.70 -15.90 -1.59
CA ALA A 207 -4.78 -17.18 -2.29
C ALA A 207 -3.53 -18.02 -1.97
N SER A 208 -3.74 -19.30 -1.62
CA SER A 208 -2.66 -20.26 -1.31
C SER A 208 -2.42 -21.21 -2.49
N GLY A 209 -2.22 -20.65 -3.69
CA GLY A 209 -2.07 -21.38 -4.95
C GLY A 209 -3.31 -21.28 -5.86
N GLU A 210 -3.21 -21.77 -7.10
CA GLU A 210 -4.24 -21.57 -8.14
C GLU A 210 -5.59 -22.26 -7.84
N ALA A 211 -5.61 -23.28 -6.97
CA ALA A 211 -6.80 -24.08 -6.68
C ALA A 211 -7.32 -23.95 -5.23
N SER A 212 -6.67 -23.14 -4.37
CA SER A 212 -7.10 -23.01 -2.97
C SER A 212 -8.18 -21.95 -2.82
N VAL A 213 -9.12 -22.19 -1.89
CA VAL A 213 -10.04 -21.14 -1.44
C VAL A 213 -9.22 -20.00 -0.82
N PRO A 214 -9.45 -18.74 -1.19
CA PRO A 214 -8.73 -17.61 -0.64
C PRO A 214 -9.10 -17.41 0.84
N VAL A 215 -8.09 -17.25 1.69
CA VAL A 215 -8.26 -17.10 3.15
C VAL A 215 -8.21 -15.62 3.52
N VAL A 216 -9.01 -15.22 4.51
CA VAL A 216 -8.98 -13.85 5.05
C VAL A 216 -7.65 -13.61 5.75
N ALA A 217 -6.81 -12.76 5.15
CA ALA A 217 -5.49 -12.45 5.66
C ALA A 217 -5.50 -11.19 6.53
N ALA A 218 -6.31 -10.20 6.15
CA ALA A 218 -6.44 -8.95 6.88
C ALA A 218 -7.79 -8.27 6.65
N VAL A 219 -8.17 -7.41 7.59
CA VAL A 219 -9.40 -6.61 7.56
C VAL A 219 -9.06 -5.14 7.79
N GLY A 220 -9.88 -4.23 7.28
CA GLY A 220 -9.59 -2.82 7.37
C GLY A 220 -10.69 -1.91 6.87
N SER A 221 -10.30 -0.67 6.61
CA SER A 221 -11.16 0.31 5.96
C SER A 221 -10.36 1.32 5.15
N LEU A 222 -10.97 1.86 4.10
CA LEU A 222 -10.41 2.96 3.34
C LEU A 222 -10.39 4.22 4.21
N LYS A 223 -9.21 4.83 4.36
CA LYS A 223 -9.01 6.04 5.18
C LYS A 223 -8.96 7.31 4.34
N ASN A 224 -8.10 7.35 3.34
CA ASN A 224 -7.88 8.54 2.53
C ASN A 224 -7.40 8.18 1.12
N ILE A 225 -7.49 9.13 0.20
CA ILE A 225 -7.00 9.07 -1.16
C ILE A 225 -6.06 10.25 -1.36
N ASP A 226 -4.76 9.99 -1.33
CA ASP A 226 -3.75 11.05 -1.32
C ASP A 226 -2.45 10.57 -1.97
N PRO A 227 -2.08 11.05 -3.16
CA PRO A 227 -0.80 10.67 -3.76
C PRO A 227 0.41 11.27 -3.03
N ASP A 228 0.23 12.32 -2.23
CA ASP A 228 1.33 13.08 -1.63
C ASP A 228 1.82 12.48 -0.28
N ARG A 229 1.18 11.41 0.22
CA ARG A 229 1.63 10.73 1.45
C ARG A 229 3.02 10.10 1.25
N ILE A 230 4.00 10.58 2.02
CA ILE A 230 5.40 10.16 1.88
C ILE A 230 5.67 8.87 2.68
N ILE A 231 6.07 7.81 1.97
CA ILE A 231 6.47 6.53 2.58
C ILE A 231 7.97 6.30 2.40
N LEU A 232 8.71 6.20 3.50
CA LEU A 232 10.17 6.08 3.50
C LEU A 232 10.63 4.71 4.01
N LYS A 233 11.44 4.03 3.20
CA LYS A 233 12.15 2.81 3.61
C LYS A 233 13.39 3.16 4.43
N LYS A 234 13.45 2.67 5.66
CA LYS A 234 14.63 2.77 6.53
C LYS A 234 15.61 1.62 6.22
N MET A 235 16.90 1.92 6.28
CA MET A 235 17.96 0.91 6.30
C MET A 235 18.95 1.28 7.40
N ILE A 236 19.39 0.27 8.16
CA ILE A 236 20.39 0.40 9.22
C ILE A 236 21.59 -0.41 8.76
N LEU A 237 22.73 0.27 8.57
CA LEU A 237 24.01 -0.39 8.32
C LEU A 237 24.64 -0.70 9.66
N THR A 238 24.92 -1.98 9.89
CA THR A 238 25.50 -2.47 11.14
C THR A 238 27.03 -2.46 11.05
N GLY A 239 27.69 -2.35 12.20
CA GLY A 239 29.15 -2.36 12.28
C GLY A 239 29.61 -2.81 13.65
N TYR A 240 30.77 -3.43 13.71
CA TYR A 240 31.35 -3.95 14.94
C TYR A 240 32.42 -3.01 15.50
N PRO A 241 32.27 -2.48 16.73
CA PRO A 241 33.30 -1.67 17.36
C PRO A 241 34.46 -2.55 17.80
N GLN A 242 35.59 -2.50 17.08
CA GLN A 242 36.74 -3.36 17.35
C GLN A 242 37.68 -2.79 18.41
N ARG A 243 37.89 -1.47 18.39
CA ARG A 243 38.73 -0.77 19.38
C ARG A 243 37.98 0.42 19.92
N VAL A 244 37.88 0.53 21.24
CA VAL A 244 37.15 1.60 21.93
C VAL A 244 38.12 2.35 22.85
N SER A 245 38.08 3.67 22.80
CA SER A 245 38.80 4.59 23.69
C SER A 245 37.82 5.59 24.31
N LYS A 246 38.29 6.48 25.19
CA LYS A 246 37.43 7.43 25.92
C LYS A 246 36.52 8.31 25.02
N LEU A 247 37.02 8.74 23.85
CA LEU A 247 36.28 9.65 22.94
C LEU A 247 36.19 9.15 21.49
N LYS A 248 36.79 7.99 21.19
CA LYS A 248 36.92 7.48 19.81
C LYS A 248 36.74 5.98 19.78
N ALA A 249 36.07 5.47 18.75
CA ALA A 249 35.98 4.05 18.47
C ALA A 249 36.36 3.77 17.00
N SER A 250 37.03 2.65 16.76
CA SER A 250 37.28 2.10 15.42
C SER A 250 36.25 1.02 15.12
N VAL A 251 35.40 1.27 14.13
CA VAL A 251 34.32 0.36 13.72
C VAL A 251 34.75 -0.41 12.47
N ARG A 252 34.55 -1.73 12.47
CA ARG A 252 34.78 -2.63 11.32
C ARG A 252 33.47 -3.19 10.79
N TYR A 253 33.52 -3.75 9.59
CA TYR A 253 32.41 -4.43 8.91
C TYR A 253 31.20 -3.57 8.52
N MET A 254 31.22 -2.27 8.80
CA MET A 254 30.19 -1.33 8.31
C MET A 254 30.40 -0.90 6.87
N PHE A 255 31.67 -0.79 6.43
CA PHE A 255 32.05 -0.47 5.06
C PHE A 255 33.33 -1.22 4.70
N HIS A 256 33.48 -1.54 3.41
CA HIS A 256 34.64 -2.26 2.89
C HIS A 256 35.58 -1.37 2.06
N ASN A 257 35.11 -0.19 1.63
CA ASN A 257 35.90 0.77 0.85
C ASN A 257 36.04 2.11 1.58
N PRO A 258 37.22 2.77 1.53
CA PRO A 258 37.42 4.08 2.16
C PRO A 258 36.58 5.18 1.50
N GLU A 259 36.29 5.05 0.21
CA GLU A 259 35.43 5.99 -0.53
C GLU A 259 33.98 5.95 -0.05
N ASP A 260 33.49 4.78 0.35
CA ASP A 260 32.12 4.64 0.87
C ASP A 260 32.01 5.37 2.22
N VAL A 261 33.03 5.28 3.09
CA VAL A 261 33.08 6.03 4.35
C VAL A 261 33.01 7.54 4.11
N ARG A 262 33.71 8.06 3.08
CA ARG A 262 33.67 9.48 2.72
C ARG A 262 32.29 9.91 2.20
N TRP A 263 31.65 9.07 1.38
CA TRP A 263 30.31 9.32 0.85
C TRP A 263 29.26 9.46 1.95
N PHE A 264 29.31 8.60 2.98
CA PHE A 264 28.34 8.61 4.08
C PHE A 264 28.72 9.51 5.26
N LYS A 265 29.82 10.27 5.17
CA LYS A 265 30.29 11.14 6.26
C LYS A 265 29.30 12.26 6.60
N GLY A 266 28.46 12.65 5.64
CA GLY A 266 27.38 13.65 5.82
C GLY A 266 27.91 15.07 5.89
#